data_AF-A0A969UIM2-F1
#
_entry.id   AF-A0A969UIM2-F1
#
_cell.length_a   1.000
_cell.length_b   1.000
_cell.length_c   1.000
_cell.angle_alpha   90.00
_cell.angle_beta   90.00
_cell.angle_gamma   90.00
#
_symmetry.space_group_name_H-M   'P 1'
#
loop_
_entity.id
_entity.type
_entity.pdbx_description
1 polymer ?
#
loop_
_entity_poly.entity_id
_entity_poly.type
_entity_poly.pdbx_seq_one_letter_code
_entity_poly.pdbx_strand_id
1 'polypeptide(L)'
;MGDAQKDLAKQALSKALEVRRKLNLDLKSPVCIYDVCKELGLTVQFVPLFGIEGMYLNEDGGKRILVSSLRPLPRKNYTCGHELGHDLFGHGSKVDELEEATRRNQRDPQEFLVDCFAGFLLMPKIAVLNAFTLRGWMPATTTPQQVFTVACSFGVGYNTLIDHMTYTLQLITEAKAKELKKSNPKTVRQELLGESSNPLMIADEQWLLKTIDVEVGYQLLLPKTVRIESNIISFQGNIQQNCLFRADCQGVVRAYCPDSNWAAFIRVSRFEYAGFSEFRHTEESDDE
;
A
#
# COMPACT_ATOMS: atom_id res chain seq x y z
N MET A 1 2.39 -2.78 25.61
CA MET A 1 2.28 -1.34 25.27
C MET A 1 2.06 -0.57 26.56
N GLY A 2 2.94 0.38 26.89
CA GLY A 2 2.80 1.22 28.09
C GLY A 2 1.63 2.20 27.97
N ASP A 3 1.17 2.80 29.06
CA ASP A 3 -0.03 3.66 29.03
C ASP A 3 0.14 4.91 28.13
N ALA A 4 1.33 5.53 28.13
CA ALA A 4 1.64 6.64 27.22
C ALA A 4 1.52 6.24 25.73
N GLN A 5 1.98 5.05 25.36
CA GLN A 5 1.86 4.56 23.98
C GLN A 5 0.40 4.28 23.59
N LYS A 6 -0.42 3.81 24.54
CA LYS A 6 -1.86 3.62 24.27
C LYS A 6 -2.54 4.95 23.97
N ASP A 7 -2.17 6.02 24.68
CA ASP A 7 -2.75 7.34 24.46
C ASP A 7 -2.32 7.94 23.12
N LEU A 8 -1.05 7.78 22.71
CA LEU A 8 -0.60 8.13 21.36
C LEU A 8 -1.36 7.33 20.29
N ALA A 9 -1.54 6.02 20.48
CA ALA A 9 -2.29 5.19 19.54
C ALA A 9 -3.77 5.64 19.42
N LYS A 10 -4.40 6.08 20.53
CA LYS A 10 -5.75 6.67 20.48
C LYS A 10 -5.77 7.99 19.71
N GLN A 11 -4.77 8.86 19.90
CA GLN A 11 -4.64 10.11 19.16
C GLN A 11 -4.47 9.84 17.65
N ALA A 12 -3.59 8.92 17.28
CA ALA A 12 -3.41 8.45 15.91
C ALA A 12 -4.70 7.92 15.29
N LEU A 13 -5.44 7.06 16.01
CA LEU A 13 -6.72 6.53 15.55
C LEU A 13 -7.76 7.65 15.34
N SER A 14 -7.87 8.58 16.29
CA SER A 14 -8.78 9.72 16.19
C SER A 14 -8.49 10.55 14.94
N LYS A 15 -7.20 10.87 14.69
CA LYS A 15 -6.79 11.65 13.53
C LYS A 15 -7.03 10.91 12.22
N ALA A 16 -6.77 9.59 12.16
CA ALA A 16 -7.08 8.78 10.98
C ALA A 16 -8.58 8.78 10.66
N LEU A 17 -9.45 8.66 11.67
CA LEU A 17 -10.91 8.73 11.50
C LEU A 17 -11.38 10.13 11.08
N GLU A 18 -10.76 11.19 11.60
CA GLU A 18 -10.99 12.58 11.16
C GLU A 18 -10.67 12.76 9.68
N VAL A 19 -9.50 12.30 9.21
CA VAL A 19 -9.10 12.37 7.80
C VAL A 19 -10.08 11.62 6.91
N ARG A 20 -10.43 10.37 7.26
CA ARG A 20 -11.39 9.59 6.46
C ARG A 20 -12.75 10.28 6.38
N ARG A 21 -13.26 10.82 7.50
CA ARG A 21 -14.51 11.57 7.54
C ARG A 21 -14.45 12.86 6.71
N LYS A 22 -13.37 13.64 6.83
CA LYS A 22 -13.16 14.88 6.06
C LYS A 22 -13.21 14.63 4.55
N LEU A 23 -12.64 13.51 4.11
CA LEU A 23 -12.57 13.12 2.70
C LEU A 23 -13.71 12.21 2.24
N ASN A 24 -14.77 12.02 3.06
CA ASN A 24 -15.89 11.13 2.78
C ASN A 24 -15.48 9.68 2.40
N LEU A 25 -14.39 9.20 2.98
CA LEU A 25 -13.90 7.83 2.80
C LEU A 25 -14.65 6.91 3.77
N ASP A 26 -15.19 5.79 3.27
CA ASP A 26 -15.84 4.80 4.11
C ASP A 26 -14.84 4.12 5.08
N LEU A 27 -15.28 3.25 5.99
CA LEU A 27 -14.39 2.53 6.93
C LEU A 27 -14.12 1.07 6.55
N LYS A 28 -14.66 0.61 5.43
CA LYS A 28 -14.66 -0.80 4.98
C LYS A 28 -13.70 -1.06 3.81
N SER A 29 -13.27 -0.01 3.13
CA SER A 29 -12.45 -0.06 1.93
C SER A 29 -11.04 0.47 2.20
N PRO A 30 -10.02 -0.05 1.50
CA PRO A 30 -8.70 0.56 1.43
C PRO A 30 -8.74 1.98 0.85
N VAL A 31 -7.61 2.69 0.84
CA VAL A 31 -7.48 4.03 0.25
C VAL A 31 -6.20 4.13 -0.57
N CYS A 32 -6.21 4.92 -1.64
CA CYS A 32 -4.99 5.33 -2.31
C CYS A 32 -4.39 6.51 -1.55
N ILE A 33 -3.23 6.31 -0.92
CA ILE A 33 -2.61 7.34 -0.08
C ILE A 33 -2.20 8.59 -0.87
N TYR A 34 -1.84 8.44 -2.15
CA TYR A 34 -1.49 9.55 -3.01
C TYR A 34 -2.71 10.44 -3.31
N ASP A 35 -3.88 9.82 -3.51
CA ASP A 35 -5.14 10.54 -3.70
C ASP A 35 -5.53 11.26 -2.40
N VAL A 36 -5.35 10.61 -1.23
CA VAL A 36 -5.56 11.25 0.08
C VAL A 36 -4.66 12.48 0.26
N CYS A 37 -3.37 12.39 -0.08
CA CYS A 37 -2.45 13.52 0.04
C CYS A 37 -2.86 14.67 -0.90
N LYS A 38 -3.23 14.35 -2.15
CA LYS A 38 -3.70 15.33 -3.13
C LYS A 38 -4.94 16.09 -2.65
N GLU A 39 -5.95 15.38 -2.13
CA GLU A 39 -7.18 15.97 -1.61
C GLU A 39 -6.94 16.85 -0.35
N LEU A 40 -5.85 16.59 0.38
CA LEU A 40 -5.43 17.42 1.51
C LEU A 40 -4.53 18.60 1.10
N GLY A 41 -4.21 18.75 -0.19
CA GLY A 41 -3.38 19.84 -0.72
C GLY A 41 -1.87 19.60 -0.58
N LEU A 42 -1.43 18.35 -0.39
CA LEU A 42 -0.01 17.99 -0.37
C LEU A 42 0.43 17.45 -1.74
N THR A 43 1.59 17.91 -2.19
CA THR A 43 2.24 17.36 -3.38
C THR A 43 3.10 16.17 -2.99
N VAL A 44 2.92 15.03 -3.66
CA VAL A 44 3.79 13.85 -3.48
C VAL A 44 4.71 13.72 -4.67
N GLN A 45 6.01 13.58 -4.40
CA GLN A 45 7.04 13.40 -5.43
C GLN A 45 7.91 12.18 -5.12
N PHE A 46 8.10 11.33 -6.11
CA PHE A 46 9.04 10.22 -6.04
C PHE A 46 10.43 10.69 -6.48
N VAL A 47 11.44 10.41 -5.67
CA VAL A 47 12.83 10.82 -5.91
C VAL A 47 13.76 9.65 -5.61
N PRO A 48 14.81 9.39 -6.41
CA PRO A 48 15.78 8.34 -6.10
C PRO A 48 16.64 8.74 -4.90
N LEU A 49 16.17 8.38 -3.69
CA LEU A 49 16.83 8.70 -2.42
C LEU A 49 17.54 7.46 -1.87
N PHE A 50 18.86 7.56 -1.67
CA PHE A 50 19.67 6.54 -1.01
C PHE A 50 19.65 6.75 0.51
N GLY A 51 19.47 5.67 1.28
CA GLY A 51 19.51 5.71 2.75
C GLY A 51 18.27 6.29 3.44
N ILE A 52 17.45 7.10 2.75
CA ILE A 52 16.22 7.71 3.26
C ILE A 52 15.01 7.06 2.58
N GLU A 53 13.91 6.83 3.31
CA GLU A 53 12.69 6.30 2.69
C GLU A 53 11.71 7.39 2.25
N GLY A 54 11.63 8.48 3.00
CA GLY A 54 10.74 9.61 2.70
C GLY A 54 11.05 10.80 3.60
N MET A 55 10.46 11.94 3.26
CA MET A 55 10.63 13.20 3.96
C MET A 55 9.45 14.11 3.73
N TYR A 56 8.94 14.70 4.80
CA TYR A 56 8.00 15.81 4.76
C TYR A 56 8.73 17.17 4.73
N LEU A 57 8.28 18.06 3.83
CA LEU A 57 8.78 19.42 3.64
C LEU A 57 7.61 20.40 3.72
N ASN A 58 7.77 21.42 4.56
CA ASN A 58 6.88 22.57 4.68
C ASN A 58 7.69 23.85 4.44
N GLU A 59 7.66 24.35 3.21
CA GLU A 59 8.41 25.54 2.79
C GLU A 59 7.44 26.60 2.22
N ASP A 60 7.91 27.83 1.99
CA ASP A 60 7.10 28.93 1.45
C ASP A 60 6.42 28.60 0.09
N GLY A 61 6.92 27.59 -0.62
CA GLY A 61 6.36 27.06 -1.87
C GLY A 61 5.27 25.98 -1.71
N GLY A 62 4.87 25.64 -0.49
CA GLY A 62 3.81 24.67 -0.19
C GLY A 62 4.30 23.38 0.47
N LYS A 63 3.34 22.50 0.79
CA LYS A 63 3.58 21.23 1.49
C LYS A 63 3.92 20.11 0.52
N ARG A 64 5.05 19.43 0.76
CA ARG A 64 5.52 18.35 -0.10
C ARG A 64 5.93 17.12 0.70
N ILE A 65 5.60 15.94 0.17
CA ILE A 65 6.11 14.66 0.63
C ILE A 65 7.03 14.10 -0.45
N LEU A 66 8.28 13.85 -0.10
CA LEU A 66 9.22 13.11 -0.92
C LEU A 66 9.19 11.64 -0.49
N VAL A 67 9.10 10.73 -1.47
CA VAL A 67 9.17 9.28 -1.23
C VAL A 67 10.29 8.70 -2.09
N SER A 68 11.12 7.84 -1.50
CA SER A 68 12.19 7.18 -2.23
C SER A 68 11.63 6.28 -3.34
N SER A 69 12.01 6.55 -4.59
CA SER A 69 11.60 5.75 -5.75
C SER A 69 12.23 4.35 -5.75
N LEU A 70 13.31 4.15 -5.00
CA LEU A 70 14.11 2.91 -4.92
C LEU A 70 13.52 1.86 -3.97
N ARG A 71 12.33 2.11 -3.42
CA ARG A 71 11.64 1.20 -2.49
C ARG A 71 10.50 0.46 -3.21
N PRO A 72 10.16 -0.78 -2.80
CA PRO A 72 9.00 -1.48 -3.34
C PRO A 72 7.71 -0.67 -3.14
N LEU A 73 6.77 -0.75 -4.09
CA LEU A 73 5.50 -0.01 -4.06
C LEU A 73 4.74 -0.06 -2.71
N PRO A 74 4.60 -1.21 -2.03
CA PRO A 74 3.91 -1.23 -0.75
C PRO A 74 4.64 -0.46 0.36
N ARG A 75 5.97 -0.36 0.27
CA ARG A 75 6.78 0.46 1.19
C ARG A 75 6.61 1.94 0.88
N LYS A 76 6.62 2.33 -0.40
CA LYS A 76 6.33 3.70 -0.84
C LYS A 76 4.98 4.20 -0.31
N ASN A 77 3.94 3.38 -0.44
CA ASN A 77 2.59 3.71 0.04
C ASN A 77 2.57 3.96 1.56
N TYR A 78 3.17 3.05 2.33
CA TYR A 78 3.20 3.18 3.79
C TYR A 78 4.02 4.40 4.24
N THR A 79 5.20 4.60 3.63
CA THR A 79 6.03 5.78 3.89
C THR A 79 5.29 7.08 3.58
N CYS A 80 4.57 7.16 2.47
CA CYS A 80 3.75 8.33 2.15
C CYS A 80 2.71 8.61 3.24
N GLY A 81 2.07 7.57 3.79
CA GLY A 81 1.12 7.70 4.90
C GLY A 81 1.76 8.15 6.21
N HIS A 82 2.99 7.71 6.46
CA HIS A 82 3.80 8.13 7.61
C HIS A 82 4.19 9.61 7.51
N GLU A 83 4.71 10.05 6.35
CA GLU A 83 5.07 11.47 6.14
C GLU A 83 3.83 12.39 6.17
N LEU A 84 2.68 11.92 5.68
CA LEU A 84 1.40 12.63 5.86
C LEU A 84 1.05 12.81 7.34
N GLY A 85 1.40 11.85 8.19
CA GLY A 85 1.25 11.97 9.63
C GLY A 85 2.01 13.16 10.19
N HIS A 86 3.27 13.36 9.77
CA HIS A 86 4.07 14.50 10.22
C HIS A 86 3.40 15.84 9.91
N ASP A 87 2.85 16.01 8.71
CA ASP A 87 2.08 17.22 8.38
C ASP A 87 0.88 17.41 9.31
N LEU A 88 0.07 16.36 9.49
CA LEU A 88 -1.20 16.46 10.20
C LEU A 88 -1.06 16.67 11.71
N PHE A 89 0.07 16.28 12.29
CA PHE A 89 0.41 16.55 13.69
C PHE A 89 1.28 17.80 13.85
N GLY A 90 1.60 18.52 12.77
CA GLY A 90 2.38 19.74 12.80
C GLY A 90 3.84 19.53 13.20
N HIS A 91 4.39 18.35 12.90
CA HIS A 91 5.82 18.10 13.06
C HIS A 91 6.60 18.93 12.02
N GLY A 92 7.80 19.40 12.40
CA GLY A 92 8.64 20.25 11.54
C GLY A 92 9.12 19.54 10.25
N SER A 93 9.70 20.32 9.33
CA SER A 93 10.39 19.76 8.16
C SER A 93 11.59 18.94 8.64
N LYS A 94 11.68 17.64 8.30
CA LYS A 94 12.82 16.78 8.73
C LYS A 94 14.19 17.21 8.20
N VAL A 95 14.25 18.24 7.35
CA VAL A 95 15.51 18.89 6.94
C VAL A 95 16.19 19.58 8.13
N ASP A 96 15.43 20.07 9.12
CA ASP A 96 15.97 20.65 10.35
C ASP A 96 16.56 19.59 11.31
N GLU A 97 16.36 18.30 11.04
CA GLU A 97 16.79 17.16 11.86
C GLU A 97 17.83 16.26 11.15
N LEU A 98 18.53 16.79 10.13
CA LEU A 98 19.47 16.01 9.31
C LEU A 98 20.66 15.40 10.08
N GLU A 99 20.89 15.81 11.33
CA GLU A 99 21.89 15.18 12.21
C GLU A 99 21.40 13.86 12.86
N GLU A 100 20.09 13.60 12.93
CA GLU A 100 19.51 12.41 13.58
C GLU A 100 18.97 11.33 12.61
N ALA A 101 18.85 11.66 11.31
CA ALA A 101 18.23 10.82 10.28
C ALA A 101 18.87 9.44 10.06
N THR A 102 20.08 9.18 10.59
CA THR A 102 20.72 7.85 10.52
C THR A 102 20.16 6.84 11.53
N ARG A 103 19.31 7.25 12.48
CA ARG A 103 18.69 6.31 13.43
C ARG A 103 17.24 6.72 13.72
N ARG A 104 16.30 6.26 12.89
CA ARG A 104 14.88 6.21 13.26
C ARG A 104 14.73 5.49 14.59
N ASN A 105 14.56 6.24 15.66
CA ASN A 105 14.42 5.68 16.97
C ASN A 105 12.92 5.47 17.18
N GLN A 106 12.43 4.24 17.02
CA GLN A 106 11.02 3.88 17.32
C GLN A 106 10.63 4.15 18.79
N ARG A 107 11.59 4.58 19.64
CA ARG A 107 11.34 5.09 20.98
C ARG A 107 10.90 6.55 21.02
N ASP A 108 11.04 7.30 19.92
CA ASP A 108 10.49 8.65 19.81
C ASP A 108 8.95 8.59 19.76
N PRO A 109 8.25 9.24 20.71
CA PRO A 109 6.80 9.36 20.71
C PRO A 109 6.22 9.91 19.40
N GLN A 110 6.89 10.84 18.71
CA GLN A 110 6.38 11.43 17.47
C GLN A 110 6.38 10.42 16.33
N GLU A 111 7.52 9.74 16.11
CA GLU A 111 7.65 8.65 15.13
C GLU A 111 6.66 7.51 15.40
N PHE A 112 6.46 7.14 16.67
CA PHE A 112 5.46 6.13 17.06
C PHE A 112 4.02 6.60 16.74
N LEU A 113 3.71 7.87 17.02
CA LEU A 113 2.40 8.46 16.74
C LEU A 113 2.08 8.44 15.24
N VAL A 114 3.01 8.89 14.40
CA VAL A 114 2.78 8.94 12.94
C VAL A 114 2.76 7.55 12.29
N ASP A 115 3.54 6.60 12.82
CA ASP A 115 3.49 5.20 12.37
C ASP A 115 2.13 4.56 12.70
N CYS A 116 1.62 4.77 13.92
CA CYS A 116 0.28 4.35 14.29
C CYS A 116 -0.78 4.99 13.38
N PHE A 117 -0.64 6.29 13.08
CA PHE A 117 -1.57 7.01 12.21
C PHE A 117 -1.60 6.40 10.81
N ALA A 118 -0.44 6.17 10.20
CA ALA A 118 -0.35 5.53 8.89
C ALA A 118 -1.02 4.15 8.89
N GLY A 119 -0.77 3.34 9.92
CA GLY A 119 -1.41 2.04 10.11
C GLY A 119 -2.94 2.14 10.20
N PHE A 120 -3.49 3.07 11.00
CA PHE A 120 -4.94 3.24 11.13
C PHE A 120 -5.60 3.82 9.88
N LEU A 121 -4.94 4.73 9.18
CA LEU A 121 -5.47 5.35 7.96
C LEU A 121 -5.53 4.33 6.82
N LEU A 122 -4.43 3.59 6.60
CA LEU A 122 -4.30 2.62 5.51
C LEU A 122 -5.06 1.33 5.80
N MET A 123 -4.98 0.83 7.04
CA MET A 123 -5.55 -0.46 7.44
C MET A 123 -6.53 -0.32 8.62
N PRO A 124 -7.69 0.36 8.46
CA PRO A 124 -8.71 0.41 9.51
C PRO A 124 -9.15 -0.99 9.93
N LYS A 125 -9.43 -1.19 11.23
CA LYS A 125 -9.87 -2.50 11.76
C LYS A 125 -11.06 -3.08 10.99
N ILE A 126 -12.05 -2.23 10.70
CA ILE A 126 -13.27 -2.61 9.98
C ILE A 126 -12.95 -3.04 8.56
N ALA A 127 -12.09 -2.31 7.84
CA ALA A 127 -11.68 -2.66 6.49
C ALA A 127 -10.90 -3.98 6.46
N VAL A 128 -9.95 -4.18 7.37
CA VAL A 128 -9.16 -5.42 7.43
C VAL A 128 -10.08 -6.61 7.69
N LEU A 129 -10.97 -6.53 8.68
CA LEU A 129 -11.96 -7.58 8.95
C LEU A 129 -12.84 -7.84 7.73
N ASN A 130 -13.37 -6.79 7.10
CA ASN A 130 -14.21 -6.89 5.91
C ASN A 130 -13.48 -7.60 4.75
N ALA A 131 -12.20 -7.31 4.52
CA ALA A 131 -11.41 -7.96 3.47
C ALA A 131 -11.25 -9.48 3.67
N PHE A 132 -11.12 -9.95 4.92
CA PHE A 132 -11.14 -11.38 5.23
C PHE A 132 -12.56 -11.97 5.10
N THR A 133 -13.56 -11.30 5.67
CA THR A 133 -14.94 -11.80 5.68
C THR A 133 -15.54 -11.94 4.29
N LEU A 134 -15.31 -10.98 3.38
CA LEU A 134 -15.78 -11.05 1.98
C LEU A 134 -15.23 -12.29 1.24
N ARG A 135 -14.08 -12.81 1.66
CA ARG A 135 -13.44 -14.00 1.09
C ARG A 135 -13.76 -15.28 1.87
N GLY A 136 -14.63 -15.20 2.88
CA GLY A 136 -14.94 -16.32 3.78
C GLY A 136 -13.77 -16.73 4.67
N TRP A 137 -12.81 -15.84 4.90
CA TRP A 137 -11.62 -16.11 5.69
C TRP A 137 -11.74 -15.53 7.10
N MET A 138 -10.97 -16.09 8.03
CA MET A 138 -10.85 -15.59 9.39
C MET A 138 -9.39 -15.25 9.69
N PRO A 139 -9.09 -14.06 10.26
CA PRO A 139 -7.72 -13.70 10.59
C PRO A 139 -7.01 -14.75 11.47
N ALA A 140 -7.71 -15.32 12.45
CA ALA A 140 -7.13 -16.29 13.39
C ALA A 140 -6.61 -17.58 12.73
N THR A 141 -7.23 -18.02 11.63
CA THR A 141 -6.89 -19.28 10.93
C THR A 141 -6.29 -19.05 9.54
N THR A 142 -5.90 -17.80 9.24
CA THR A 142 -5.47 -17.41 7.90
C THR A 142 -4.15 -18.06 7.48
N THR A 143 -3.95 -18.23 6.17
CA THR A 143 -2.70 -18.74 5.57
C THR A 143 -1.80 -17.61 5.05
N PRO A 144 -0.51 -17.86 4.79
CA PRO A 144 0.39 -16.86 4.19
C PRO A 144 -0.14 -16.27 2.87
N GLN A 145 -0.69 -17.09 1.97
CA GLN A 145 -1.28 -16.63 0.72
C GLN A 145 -2.48 -15.69 0.94
N GLN A 146 -3.34 -16.00 1.91
CA GLN A 146 -4.51 -15.18 2.22
C GLN A 146 -4.08 -13.81 2.79
N VAL A 147 -3.12 -13.79 3.72
CA VAL A 147 -2.56 -12.55 4.25
C VAL A 147 -1.87 -11.73 3.16
N PHE A 148 -1.14 -12.39 2.25
CA PHE A 148 -0.53 -11.72 1.11
C PHE A 148 -1.58 -11.09 0.18
N THR A 149 -2.67 -11.80 -0.10
CA THR A 149 -3.80 -11.30 -0.91
C THR A 149 -4.46 -10.08 -0.26
N VAL A 150 -4.68 -10.12 1.06
CA VAL A 150 -5.22 -8.97 1.79
C VAL A 150 -4.22 -7.81 1.78
N ALA A 151 -2.92 -8.06 1.97
CA ALA A 151 -1.89 -7.03 1.92
C ALA A 151 -1.84 -6.32 0.55
N CYS A 152 -1.99 -7.06 -0.55
CA CYS A 152 -2.15 -6.50 -1.91
C CYS A 152 -3.36 -5.55 -1.98
N SER A 153 -4.52 -5.95 -1.45
CA SER A 153 -5.74 -5.11 -1.45
C SER A 153 -5.55 -3.77 -0.72
N PHE A 154 -4.71 -3.76 0.32
CA PHE A 154 -4.39 -2.54 1.09
C PHE A 154 -3.20 -1.76 0.54
N GLY A 155 -2.48 -2.30 -0.45
CA GLY A 155 -1.26 -1.69 -0.97
C GLY A 155 -0.14 -1.59 0.09
N VAL A 156 -0.08 -2.53 1.03
CA VAL A 156 0.90 -2.56 2.15
C VAL A 156 1.75 -3.83 2.11
N GLY A 157 2.87 -3.83 2.83
CA GLY A 157 3.74 -5.00 2.91
C GLY A 157 3.10 -6.16 3.69
N TYR A 158 3.49 -7.39 3.33
CA TYR A 158 3.06 -8.62 4.02
C TYR A 158 3.31 -8.57 5.54
N ASN A 159 4.54 -8.25 5.94
CA ASN A 159 4.89 -8.14 7.36
C ASN A 159 4.18 -6.96 8.04
N THR A 160 4.01 -5.84 7.32
CA THR A 160 3.29 -4.66 7.82
C THR A 160 1.86 -5.01 8.21
N LEU A 161 1.14 -5.76 7.37
CA LEU A 161 -0.21 -6.22 7.70
C LEU A 161 -0.21 -7.19 8.90
N ILE A 162 0.72 -8.14 8.95
CA ILE A 162 0.83 -9.09 10.08
C ILE A 162 1.05 -8.34 11.40
N ASP A 163 2.02 -7.42 11.41
CA ASP A 163 2.37 -6.65 12.59
C ASP A 163 1.21 -5.78 13.06
N HIS A 164 0.53 -5.10 12.13
CA HIS A 164 -0.66 -4.31 12.45
C HIS A 164 -1.81 -5.17 12.98
N MET A 165 -2.06 -6.34 12.38
CA MET A 165 -3.09 -7.28 12.86
C MET A 165 -2.76 -7.82 14.26
N THR A 166 -1.49 -7.98 14.59
CA THR A 166 -1.03 -8.56 15.86
C THR A 166 -1.05 -7.52 16.98
N TYR A 167 -0.32 -6.41 16.79
CA TYR A 167 -0.01 -5.47 17.87
C TYR A 167 -1.04 -4.35 17.98
N THR A 168 -1.63 -3.91 16.86
CA THR A 168 -2.56 -2.78 16.83
C THR A 168 -4.00 -3.26 16.88
N LEU A 169 -4.39 -4.16 15.99
CA LEU A 169 -5.79 -4.59 15.84
C LEU A 169 -6.18 -5.76 16.75
N GLN A 170 -5.17 -6.51 17.22
CA GLN A 170 -5.32 -7.72 18.05
C GLN A 170 -6.25 -8.76 17.41
N LEU A 171 -6.13 -8.95 16.10
CA LEU A 171 -6.92 -9.91 15.32
C LEU A 171 -6.27 -11.30 15.29
N ILE A 172 -4.97 -11.38 15.52
CA ILE A 172 -4.19 -12.62 15.57
C ILE A 172 -3.25 -12.60 16.78
N THR A 173 -2.88 -13.80 17.26
CA THR A 173 -1.92 -13.95 18.36
C THR A 173 -0.47 -13.82 17.86
N GLU A 174 0.46 -13.52 18.77
CA GLU A 174 1.90 -13.52 18.44
C GLU A 174 2.39 -14.87 17.93
N ALA A 175 1.83 -15.97 18.43
CA ALA A 175 2.15 -17.31 17.94
C ALA A 175 1.74 -17.48 16.47
N LYS A 176 0.53 -17.02 16.10
CA LYS A 176 0.07 -17.05 14.71
C LYS A 176 0.89 -16.11 13.82
N ALA A 177 1.26 -14.93 14.33
CA ALA A 177 2.13 -13.99 13.62
C ALA A 177 3.51 -14.63 13.31
N LYS A 178 4.11 -15.30 14.30
CA LYS A 178 5.37 -16.03 14.16
C LYS A 178 5.27 -17.18 13.16
N GLU A 179 4.15 -17.90 13.14
CA GLU A 179 3.87 -18.92 12.15
C GLU A 179 3.80 -18.33 10.73
N LEU A 180 3.00 -17.28 10.52
CA LEU A 180 2.83 -16.63 9.22
C LEU A 180 4.15 -16.05 8.69
N LYS A 181 5.00 -15.51 9.59
CA LYS A 181 6.32 -14.95 9.25
C LYS A 181 7.39 -16.00 8.91
N LYS A 182 7.10 -17.30 9.03
CA LYS A 182 7.97 -18.35 8.46
C LYS A 182 7.96 -18.33 6.93
N SER A 183 6.85 -17.89 6.34
CA SER A 183 6.74 -17.58 4.93
C SER A 183 6.98 -16.08 4.71
N ASN A 184 7.47 -15.72 3.53
CA ASN A 184 7.66 -14.34 3.12
C ASN A 184 7.10 -14.14 1.69
N PRO A 185 7.00 -12.90 1.18
CA PRO A 185 6.46 -12.67 -0.15
C PRO A 185 7.15 -13.48 -1.26
N LYS A 186 8.46 -13.75 -1.14
CA LYS A 186 9.19 -14.57 -2.11
C LYS A 186 8.71 -16.02 -2.09
N THR A 187 8.52 -16.61 -0.91
CA THR A 187 8.03 -18.00 -0.80
C THR A 187 6.58 -18.12 -1.25
N VAL A 188 5.72 -17.15 -0.91
CA VAL A 188 4.32 -17.13 -1.38
C VAL A 188 4.26 -17.08 -2.91
N ARG A 189 5.09 -16.24 -3.55
CA ARG A 189 5.19 -16.23 -5.03
C ARG A 189 5.67 -17.55 -5.59
N GLN A 190 6.71 -18.15 -4.99
CA GLN A 190 7.24 -19.44 -5.42
C GLN A 190 6.18 -20.55 -5.34
N GLU A 191 5.38 -20.59 -4.28
CA GLU A 191 4.31 -21.56 -4.09
C GLU A 191 3.14 -21.34 -5.08
N LEU A 192 2.82 -20.09 -5.40
CA LEU A 192 1.72 -19.73 -6.29
C LEU A 192 2.06 -19.89 -7.77
N LEU A 193 3.24 -19.41 -8.18
CA LEU A 193 3.62 -19.23 -9.59
C LEU A 193 4.72 -20.19 -10.04
N GLY A 194 5.40 -20.89 -9.13
CA GLY A 194 6.60 -21.66 -9.45
C GLY A 194 7.85 -20.81 -9.66
N GLU A 195 7.76 -19.49 -9.49
CA GLU A 195 8.89 -18.55 -9.54
C GLU A 195 8.72 -17.41 -8.52
N SER A 196 9.77 -16.62 -8.29
CA SER A 196 9.74 -15.56 -7.27
C SER A 196 10.54 -14.29 -7.62
N SER A 197 11.00 -14.19 -8.86
CA SER A 197 11.82 -13.11 -9.43
C SER A 197 11.11 -11.76 -9.39
N ASN A 198 9.86 -11.74 -9.86
CA ASN A 198 9.09 -10.52 -10.04
C ASN A 198 8.14 -10.25 -8.86
N PRO A 199 7.82 -8.98 -8.55
CA PRO A 199 6.74 -8.65 -7.62
C PRO A 199 5.39 -9.18 -8.12
N LEU A 200 4.49 -9.50 -7.20
CA LEU A 200 3.16 -10.03 -7.50
C LEU A 200 2.09 -9.14 -6.87
N MET A 201 1.07 -8.80 -7.65
CA MET A 201 -0.19 -8.22 -7.21
C MET A 201 -1.30 -9.26 -7.38
N ILE A 202 -2.01 -9.58 -6.30
CA ILE A 202 -3.21 -10.42 -6.36
C ILE A 202 -4.42 -9.52 -6.22
N ALA A 203 -5.26 -9.47 -7.25
CA ALA A 203 -6.53 -8.75 -7.23
C ALA A 203 -7.64 -9.71 -7.68
N ASP A 204 -8.39 -10.23 -6.70
CA ASP A 204 -9.53 -11.11 -6.93
C ASP A 204 -10.84 -10.32 -7.05
N GLU A 205 -11.96 -11.03 -7.20
CA GLU A 205 -13.28 -10.42 -7.33
C GLU A 205 -13.74 -9.63 -6.09
N GLN A 206 -13.06 -9.79 -4.94
CA GLN A 206 -13.34 -9.06 -3.70
C GLN A 206 -12.46 -7.80 -3.55
N TRP A 207 -11.80 -7.37 -4.63
CA TRP A 207 -11.06 -6.10 -4.70
C TRP A 207 -12.02 -4.91 -4.64
N LEU A 208 -11.83 -4.01 -3.67
CA LEU A 208 -12.77 -2.92 -3.38
C LEU A 208 -12.39 -1.57 -4.03
N LEU A 209 -11.12 -1.38 -4.39
CA LEU A 209 -10.68 -0.13 -5.01
C LEU A 209 -10.99 -0.14 -6.51
N LYS A 210 -11.31 1.03 -7.07
CA LYS A 210 -11.49 1.19 -8.53
C LYS A 210 -10.18 1.03 -9.31
N THR A 211 -9.03 1.10 -8.62
CA THR A 211 -7.71 1.09 -9.24
C THR A 211 -6.84 0.01 -8.63
N ILE A 212 -5.95 -0.57 -9.44
CA ILE A 212 -4.88 -1.48 -9.05
C ILE A 212 -3.57 -0.83 -9.52
N ASP A 213 -2.75 -0.36 -8.57
CA ASP A 213 -1.49 0.30 -8.88
C ASP A 213 -0.36 -0.72 -8.88
N VAL A 214 0.42 -0.76 -9.96
CA VAL A 214 1.59 -1.64 -10.12
C VAL A 214 2.72 -0.91 -10.85
N GLU A 215 3.92 -1.49 -10.83
CA GLU A 215 5.05 -1.00 -11.61
C GLU A 215 5.34 -1.95 -12.78
N VAL A 216 5.99 -1.45 -13.84
CA VAL A 216 6.52 -2.29 -14.93
C VAL A 216 7.33 -3.45 -14.34
N GLY A 217 7.10 -4.66 -14.85
CA GLY A 217 7.69 -5.91 -14.37
C GLY A 217 6.85 -6.64 -13.32
N TYR A 218 5.81 -6.02 -12.74
CA TYR A 218 4.89 -6.72 -11.84
C TYR A 218 4.14 -7.83 -12.57
N GLN A 219 3.93 -8.94 -11.86
CA GLN A 219 2.98 -9.97 -12.20
C GLN A 219 1.63 -9.65 -11.54
N LEU A 220 0.53 -9.90 -12.25
CA LEU A 220 -0.82 -9.71 -11.75
C LEU A 220 -1.59 -11.02 -11.83
N LEU A 221 -2.09 -11.49 -10.68
CA LEU A 221 -3.00 -12.63 -10.61
C LEU A 221 -4.42 -12.09 -10.48
N LEU A 222 -5.20 -12.24 -11.55
CA LEU A 222 -6.53 -11.67 -11.74
C LEU A 222 -7.59 -12.78 -11.90
N PRO A 223 -8.90 -12.48 -11.77
CA PRO A 223 -9.94 -13.49 -11.87
C PRO A 223 -9.94 -14.21 -13.22
N LYS A 224 -10.37 -15.48 -13.24
CA LYS A 224 -10.31 -16.37 -14.41
C LYS A 224 -10.94 -15.82 -15.70
N THR A 225 -11.99 -15.02 -15.57
CA THR A 225 -12.81 -14.55 -16.68
C THR A 225 -12.50 -13.11 -17.07
N VAL A 226 -11.45 -12.54 -16.47
CA VAL A 226 -11.05 -11.16 -16.73
C VAL A 226 -10.73 -10.93 -18.21
N ARG A 227 -11.22 -9.81 -18.72
CA ARG A 227 -10.97 -9.30 -20.06
C ARG A 227 -10.20 -8.00 -19.97
N ILE A 228 -9.15 -7.94 -20.78
CA ILE A 228 -8.21 -6.84 -20.87
C ILE A 228 -7.80 -6.76 -22.34
N GLU A 229 -8.00 -5.61 -22.96
CA GLU A 229 -7.59 -5.33 -24.33
C GLU A 229 -6.59 -4.17 -24.30
N SER A 230 -5.30 -4.50 -24.24
CA SER A 230 -4.22 -3.50 -24.20
C SER A 230 -2.87 -4.15 -24.48
N ASN A 231 -1.93 -3.34 -24.97
CA ASN A 231 -0.49 -3.63 -25.05
C ASN A 231 0.26 -3.30 -23.74
N ILE A 232 -0.38 -2.66 -22.77
CA ILE A 232 0.21 -2.26 -21.48
C ILE A 232 0.51 -3.46 -20.59
N ILE A 233 -0.36 -4.48 -20.64
CA ILE A 233 -0.23 -5.71 -19.87
C ILE A 233 -0.45 -6.95 -20.75
N SER A 234 0.43 -7.94 -20.64
CA SER A 234 0.38 -9.17 -21.43
C SER A 234 -0.08 -10.37 -20.61
N PHE A 235 -0.93 -11.21 -21.21
CA PHE A 235 -1.33 -12.49 -20.63
C PHE A 235 -0.17 -13.49 -20.65
N GLN A 236 0.09 -14.13 -19.51
CA GLN A 236 1.19 -15.09 -19.32
C GLN A 236 0.70 -16.54 -19.19
N GLY A 237 -0.57 -16.75 -18.84
CA GLY A 237 -1.15 -18.10 -18.69
C GLY A 237 -2.20 -18.18 -17.60
N ASN A 238 -2.75 -19.37 -17.41
CA ASN A 238 -3.69 -19.66 -16.33
C ASN A 238 -2.97 -20.34 -15.17
N ILE A 239 -3.21 -19.86 -13.95
CA ILE A 239 -2.68 -20.42 -12.71
C ILE A 239 -3.87 -20.79 -11.82
N GLN A 240 -4.09 -22.08 -11.61
CA GLN A 240 -5.25 -22.60 -10.88
C GLN A 240 -6.58 -22.05 -11.41
N GLN A 241 -7.28 -21.21 -10.63
CA GLN A 241 -8.54 -20.55 -10.99
C GLN A 241 -8.36 -19.06 -11.33
N ASN A 242 -7.15 -18.64 -11.71
CA ASN A 242 -6.84 -17.25 -12.01
C ASN A 242 -6.06 -17.12 -13.32
N CYS A 243 -6.06 -15.91 -13.88
CA CYS A 243 -5.26 -15.53 -15.02
C CYS A 243 -4.04 -14.73 -14.57
N LEU A 244 -2.86 -15.11 -15.07
CA LEU A 244 -1.61 -14.41 -14.81
C LEU A 244 -1.32 -13.43 -15.94
N PHE A 245 -0.99 -12.20 -15.58
CA PHE A 245 -0.56 -11.15 -16.49
C PHE A 245 0.79 -10.57 -16.05
N ARG A 246 1.47 -9.87 -16.94
CA ARG A 246 2.65 -9.07 -16.66
C ARG A 246 2.42 -7.62 -17.07
N ALA A 247 2.88 -6.68 -16.25
CA ALA A 247 2.91 -5.26 -16.60
C ALA A 247 4.14 -4.95 -17.47
N ASP A 248 3.92 -4.53 -18.72
CA ASP A 248 4.98 -4.39 -19.72
C ASP A 248 5.43 -2.94 -19.92
N CYS A 249 4.49 -1.99 -19.96
CA CYS A 249 4.81 -0.56 -20.09
C CYS A 249 3.91 0.32 -19.20
N GLN A 250 4.28 1.59 -19.08
CA GLN A 250 3.53 2.59 -18.32
C GLN A 250 2.19 2.90 -19.00
N GLY A 251 1.12 3.10 -18.22
CA GLY A 251 -0.17 3.51 -18.75
C GLY A 251 -1.34 3.09 -17.86
N VAL A 252 -2.57 3.24 -18.37
CA VAL A 252 -3.79 2.85 -17.66
C VAL A 252 -4.66 1.96 -18.55
N VAL A 253 -5.05 0.79 -18.03
CA VAL A 253 -5.92 -0.16 -18.74
C VAL A 253 -7.11 -0.57 -17.88
N ARG A 254 -8.25 -0.77 -18.52
CA ARG A 254 -9.45 -1.31 -17.85
C ARG A 254 -9.43 -2.84 -17.89
N ALA A 255 -9.62 -3.46 -16.72
CA ALA A 255 -9.88 -4.88 -16.55
C ALA A 255 -11.32 -5.08 -16.07
N TYR A 256 -12.03 -6.06 -16.61
CA TYR A 256 -13.41 -6.38 -16.19
C TYR A 256 -13.73 -7.86 -16.39
N CYS A 257 -14.62 -8.42 -15.57
CA CYS A 257 -15.11 -9.79 -15.72
C CYS A 257 -16.52 -9.75 -16.34
N PRO A 258 -16.80 -10.39 -17.48
CA PRO A 258 -18.13 -10.35 -18.11
C PRO A 258 -19.23 -11.08 -17.34
N ASP A 259 -18.85 -12.03 -16.49
CA ASP A 259 -19.71 -12.90 -15.70
C ASP A 259 -19.91 -12.41 -14.26
N SER A 260 -19.26 -11.31 -13.87
CA SER A 260 -19.45 -10.67 -12.57
C SER A 260 -19.49 -9.13 -12.70
N ASN A 261 -19.79 -8.44 -11.60
CA ASN A 261 -19.77 -6.97 -11.59
C ASN A 261 -18.35 -6.41 -11.32
N TRP A 262 -17.33 -7.25 -11.39
CA TRP A 262 -15.96 -6.84 -11.10
C TRP A 262 -15.35 -6.05 -12.27
N ALA A 263 -14.83 -4.86 -11.97
CA ALA A 263 -14.02 -4.08 -12.88
C ALA A 263 -13.07 -3.17 -12.10
N ALA A 264 -11.86 -2.98 -12.63
CA ALA A 264 -10.86 -2.07 -12.07
C ALA A 264 -9.99 -1.48 -13.19
N PHE A 265 -9.41 -0.31 -12.93
CA PHE A 265 -8.35 0.26 -13.76
C PHE A 265 -6.99 -0.18 -13.22
N ILE A 266 -6.23 -0.91 -14.02
CA ILE A 266 -4.83 -1.22 -13.71
C ILE A 266 -4.01 -0.02 -14.16
N ARG A 267 -3.33 0.62 -13.22
CA ARG A 267 -2.48 1.78 -13.46
C ARG A 267 -1.03 1.34 -13.29
N VAL A 268 -0.27 1.36 -14.38
CA VAL A 268 1.11 0.92 -14.42
C VAL A 268 2.03 2.13 -14.45
N SER A 269 2.90 2.26 -13.46
CA SER A 269 4.01 3.23 -13.49
C SER A 269 5.30 2.57 -13.94
N ARG A 270 6.30 3.38 -14.36
CA ARG A 270 7.65 2.86 -14.58
C ARG A 270 8.20 2.23 -13.30
N PHE A 271 9.09 1.25 -13.47
CA PHE A 271 9.90 0.76 -12.37
C PHE A 271 10.75 1.91 -11.82
N GLU A 272 10.73 2.09 -10.50
CA GLU A 272 11.44 3.18 -9.80
C GLU A 272 11.11 4.59 -10.34
N TYR A 273 9.87 4.82 -10.78
CA TYR A 273 9.40 6.11 -11.30
C TYR A 273 9.84 7.28 -10.40
N ALA A 274 10.43 8.30 -11.01
CA ALA A 274 10.83 9.55 -10.39
C ALA A 274 10.05 10.71 -11.02
N GLY A 275 9.42 11.53 -10.19
CA GLY A 275 8.51 12.58 -10.65
C GLY A 275 7.31 12.77 -9.72
N PHE A 276 6.39 13.65 -10.09
CA PHE A 276 5.18 13.88 -9.30
C PHE A 276 4.23 12.69 -9.38
N SER A 277 3.58 12.37 -8.26
CA SER A 277 2.72 11.20 -8.17
C SER A 277 1.55 11.23 -9.15
N GLU A 278 1.08 12.42 -9.55
CA GLU A 278 -0.02 12.58 -10.50
C GLU A 278 0.33 12.14 -11.93
N PHE A 279 1.59 12.23 -12.33
CA PHE A 279 2.04 11.88 -13.68
C PHE A 279 2.56 10.44 -13.79
N ARG A 280 2.53 9.67 -12.70
CA ARG A 280 3.15 8.34 -12.62
C ARG A 280 2.57 7.29 -13.57
N HIS A 281 1.39 7.52 -14.13
CA HIS A 281 0.73 6.61 -15.09
C HIS A 281 0.47 7.26 -16.45
N THR A 282 0.97 8.48 -16.69
CA THR A 282 0.80 9.14 -17.99
C THR A 282 1.57 8.35 -19.04
N GLU A 283 0.89 8.00 -20.13
CA GLU A 283 1.54 7.38 -21.28
C GLU A 283 2.55 8.39 -21.87
N GLU A 284 3.73 7.93 -22.25
CA GLU A 284 4.63 8.77 -23.04
C GLU A 284 3.94 9.06 -24.37
N SER A 285 3.75 10.33 -24.71
CA SER A 285 3.58 10.71 -26.10
C SER A 285 4.89 10.37 -26.82
N ASP A 286 4.81 9.68 -27.96
CA ASP A 286 5.94 9.39 -28.87
C ASP A 286 6.51 10.68 -29.52
N ASP A 287 6.58 11.78 -28.77
CA ASP A 287 7.19 13.03 -29.20
C ASP A 287 8.64 13.08 -28.68
N GLU A 288 9.51 12.30 -29.34
CA GLU A 288 10.91 12.65 -29.69
C GLU A 288 11.49 11.72 -30.77
#